data_AF-A0A960H616-F1
#
_entry.id   AF-A0A960H616-F1
#
_cell.length_a   1.000
_cell.length_b   1.000
_cell.length_c   1.000
_cell.angle_alpha   90.00
_cell.angle_beta   90.00
_cell.angle_gamma   90.00
#
_symmetry.space_group_name_H-M   'P 1'
#
loop_
_entity.id
_entity.type
_entity.pdbx_description
1 polymer ?
#
loop_
_entity_poly.entity_id
_entity_poly.type
_entity_poly.pdbx_seq_one_letter_code
_entity_poly.pdbx_strand_id
1 'polypeptide(L)'
;SLALGPSGAWSRCAPAAATRRRSDSDAVGRQAGMFPETMSVFGNRWAAALLVAAFLETTRFTDFQTQLGAPPSLLAERLQTFCAIGVLSSSPAERSGSERSTYLLTDKGRALFPVLVAALQWAQQWFRAPEGPAIALTHRGCGAGFTGELACDRCTELLAGAQISVVAR
;
A
#
# COMPACT_ATOMS: atom_id res chain seq x y z
N SER A 1 4.95 19.57 7.60
CA SER A 1 5.44 19.36 6.23
C SER A 1 6.49 18.25 6.30
N LEU A 2 6.09 16.99 6.09
CA LEU A 2 6.99 15.84 6.14
C LEU A 2 7.52 15.62 4.72
N ALA A 3 8.67 16.19 4.41
CA ALA A 3 9.41 15.87 3.19
C ALA A 3 9.96 14.44 3.34
N LEU A 4 9.39 13.51 2.58
CA LEU A 4 9.88 12.14 2.46
C LEU A 4 11.23 12.19 1.74
N GLY A 5 12.31 12.11 2.52
CA GLY A 5 13.69 12.01 2.03
C GLY A 5 14.22 13.26 1.29
N PRO A 6 15.52 13.29 1.00
CA PRO A 6 16.23 14.48 0.47
C PRO A 6 15.85 14.88 -0.97
N SER A 7 14.78 14.33 -1.56
CA SER A 7 14.39 14.62 -2.95
C SER A 7 12.94 15.01 -3.17
N GLY A 8 12.09 15.02 -2.15
CA GLY A 8 10.79 15.71 -2.18
C GLY A 8 9.77 15.30 -3.27
N ALA A 9 10.02 14.30 -4.11
CA ALA A 9 9.10 13.91 -5.16
C ALA A 9 9.21 12.42 -5.50
N TRP A 10 8.11 11.70 -5.27
CA TRP A 10 7.84 10.31 -5.67
C TRP A 10 7.99 10.05 -7.20
N SER A 11 8.16 11.12 -7.99
CA SER A 11 8.13 11.15 -9.46
C SER A 11 9.15 10.25 -10.16
N ARG A 12 10.27 9.86 -9.52
CA ARG A 12 11.27 8.96 -10.13
C ARG A 12 10.91 7.47 -10.05
N CYS A 13 9.98 7.08 -9.18
CA CYS A 13 9.46 5.71 -9.11
C CYS A 13 8.24 5.50 -10.02
N ALA A 14 7.75 6.56 -10.69
CA ALA A 14 6.62 6.50 -11.59
C ALA A 14 7.08 6.15 -13.02
N PRO A 15 6.59 5.05 -13.62
CA PRO A 15 6.87 4.76 -15.03
C PRO A 15 6.28 5.84 -15.94
N ALA A 16 7.06 6.30 -16.92
CA ALA A 16 6.53 7.04 -18.06
C ALA A 16 5.38 6.24 -18.68
N ALA A 17 4.28 6.92 -18.98
CA ALA A 17 2.96 6.34 -19.31
C ALA A 17 3.03 4.99 -20.06
N ALA A 18 2.64 3.91 -19.38
CA ALA A 18 2.52 2.60 -20.00
C ALA A 18 1.13 2.46 -20.64
N THR A 19 1.14 2.03 -21.89
CA THR A 19 0.03 1.90 -22.84
C THR A 19 -1.09 0.98 -22.34
N ARG A 20 -2.33 1.40 -22.61
CA ARG A 20 -3.61 0.76 -22.30
C ARG A 20 -3.63 -0.72 -22.72
N ARG A 21 -3.69 -1.65 -21.76
CA ARG A 21 -4.04 -3.05 -22.00
C ARG A 21 -5.53 -3.24 -21.69
N ARG A 22 -6.30 -3.74 -22.66
CA ARG A 22 -7.74 -4.04 -22.52
C ARG A 22 -7.95 -5.09 -21.43
N SER A 23 -8.91 -4.83 -20.54
CA SER A 23 -9.48 -5.79 -19.61
C SER A 23 -10.41 -6.74 -20.35
N ASP A 24 -10.11 -8.03 -20.31
CA ASP A 24 -11.02 -9.08 -20.77
C ASP A 24 -11.97 -9.40 -19.62
N SER A 25 -13.21 -8.95 -19.76
CA SER A 25 -14.31 -9.30 -18.88
C SER A 25 -14.93 -10.58 -19.44
N ASP A 26 -14.64 -11.73 -18.83
CA ASP A 26 -15.59 -12.86 -18.69
C ASP A 26 -14.89 -14.09 -18.08
N ALA A 27 -15.11 -14.30 -16.78
CA ALA A 27 -15.13 -15.62 -16.14
C ALA A 27 -15.66 -15.48 -14.70
N VAL A 28 -16.98 -15.40 -14.58
CA VAL A 28 -17.68 -15.55 -13.30
C VAL A 28 -17.66 -17.03 -12.91
N GLY A 29 -16.77 -17.39 -11.98
CA GLY A 29 -16.72 -18.69 -11.33
C GLY A 29 -16.38 -18.51 -9.85
N ARG A 30 -17.33 -18.82 -8.96
CA ARG A 30 -17.20 -18.72 -7.50
C ARG A 30 -16.03 -19.59 -7.01
N GLN A 31 -14.88 -18.96 -6.77
CA GLN A 31 -13.84 -19.47 -5.91
C GLN A 31 -13.47 -18.35 -4.95
N ALA A 32 -13.60 -18.61 -3.64
CA ALA A 32 -13.11 -17.70 -2.62
C ALA A 32 -11.58 -17.59 -2.78
N GLY A 33 -11.15 -16.64 -3.61
CA GLY A 33 -9.79 -16.53 -4.06
C GLY A 33 -9.01 -15.63 -3.12
N MET A 34 -8.24 -16.23 -2.21
CA MET A 34 -7.19 -15.56 -1.45
C MET A 34 -6.21 -14.77 -2.34
N PHE A 35 -6.12 -15.11 -3.64
CA PHE A 35 -5.20 -14.53 -4.61
C PHE A 35 -5.73 -13.30 -5.39
N PRO A 36 -6.93 -13.29 -6.01
CA PRO A 36 -7.48 -12.11 -6.71
C PRO A 36 -7.59 -10.84 -5.87
N GLU A 37 -8.02 -10.97 -4.62
CA GLU A 37 -8.18 -9.83 -3.71
C GLU A 37 -6.82 -9.27 -3.29
N THR A 38 -5.87 -10.15 -2.96
CA THR A 38 -4.47 -9.79 -2.67
C THR A 38 -3.81 -9.12 -3.90
N MET A 39 -4.07 -9.62 -5.10
CA MET A 39 -3.58 -8.99 -6.35
C MET A 39 -4.26 -7.64 -6.64
N SER A 40 -5.45 -7.37 -6.12
CA SER A 40 -6.05 -6.03 -6.22
C SER A 40 -5.33 -5.01 -5.32
N VAL A 41 -4.69 -5.49 -4.25
CA VAL A 41 -3.90 -4.72 -3.27
C VAL A 41 -2.43 -4.57 -3.72
N PHE A 42 -1.85 -5.58 -4.36
CA PHE A 42 -0.41 -5.60 -4.71
C PHE A 42 -0.11 -5.62 -6.22
N GLY A 43 -1.08 -5.92 -7.07
CA GLY A 43 -0.91 -6.12 -8.52
C GLY A 43 -0.92 -4.85 -9.37
N ASN A 44 -1.03 -3.67 -8.77
CA ASN A 44 -0.93 -2.39 -9.46
C ASN A 44 0.02 -1.45 -8.70
N ARG A 45 0.92 -0.78 -9.42
CA ARG A 45 1.87 0.23 -8.90
C ARG A 45 1.24 1.27 -7.97
N TRP A 46 -0.03 1.63 -8.18
CA TRP A 46 -0.73 2.62 -7.38
C TRP A 46 -1.29 2.09 -6.07
N ALA A 47 -1.55 0.78 -5.99
CA ALA A 47 -2.20 0.16 -4.84
C ALA A 47 -1.28 0.18 -3.60
N ALA A 48 -0.01 -0.20 -3.77
CA ALA A 48 0.99 -0.10 -2.71
C ALA A 48 1.24 1.35 -2.26
N ALA A 49 1.38 2.28 -3.21
CA ALA A 49 1.62 3.69 -2.91
C ALA A 49 0.44 4.33 -2.15
N LEU A 50 -0.80 3.95 -2.51
CA LEU A 50 -1.99 4.39 -1.82
C LEU A 50 -2.03 3.86 -0.37
N LEU A 51 -1.69 2.59 -0.16
CA LEU A 51 -1.57 2.04 1.20
C LEU A 51 -0.52 2.79 2.02
N VAL A 52 0.66 3.05 1.45
CA VAL A 52 1.70 3.86 2.13
C VAL A 52 1.13 5.21 2.55
N ALA A 53 0.50 5.95 1.63
CA ALA A 53 -0.10 7.24 1.93
C ALA A 53 -1.18 7.15 3.03
N ALA A 54 -2.02 6.10 3.00
CA ALA A 54 -3.04 5.86 4.03
C ALA A 54 -2.42 5.54 5.41
N PHE A 55 -1.35 4.76 5.46
CA PHE A 55 -0.57 4.50 6.69
C PHE A 55 0.16 5.74 7.21
N LEU A 56 0.45 6.70 6.33
CA LEU A 56 0.96 8.03 6.68
C LEU A 56 -0.18 9.02 7.03
N GLU A 57 -1.36 8.51 7.37
CA GLU A 57 -2.53 9.29 7.82
C GLU A 57 -3.12 10.21 6.74
N THR A 58 -2.86 9.92 5.45
CA THR A 58 -3.54 10.60 4.34
C THR A 58 -4.97 10.11 4.25
N THR A 59 -5.93 11.03 4.32
CA THR A 59 -7.36 10.68 4.39
C THR A 59 -8.21 11.33 3.30
N ARG A 60 -7.74 12.41 2.66
CA ARG A 60 -8.51 13.15 1.65
C ARG A 60 -8.04 12.84 0.25
N PHE A 61 -8.98 12.81 -0.70
CA PHE A 61 -8.68 12.57 -2.12
C PHE A 61 -7.59 13.51 -2.67
N THR A 62 -7.71 14.82 -2.38
CA THR A 62 -6.76 15.84 -2.84
C THR A 62 -5.36 15.57 -2.32
N ASP A 63 -5.24 15.14 -1.06
CA ASP A 63 -3.96 14.88 -0.42
C ASP A 63 -3.30 13.63 -1.02
N PHE A 64 -4.08 12.59 -1.30
CA PHE A 64 -3.61 11.43 -2.07
C PHE A 64 -3.14 11.85 -3.46
N GLN A 65 -3.89 12.69 -4.17
CA GLN A 65 -3.54 13.14 -5.50
C GLN A 65 -2.22 13.92 -5.50
N THR A 66 -2.07 14.87 -4.57
CA THR A 66 -0.86 15.69 -4.41
C THR A 66 0.36 14.84 -4.05
N GLN A 67 0.22 13.91 -3.10
CA GLN A 67 1.36 13.08 -2.66
C GLN A 67 1.79 12.07 -3.72
N LEU A 68 0.83 11.44 -4.40
CA LEU A 68 1.12 10.34 -5.33
C LEU A 68 1.39 10.82 -6.77
N GLY A 69 0.96 12.03 -7.13
CA GLY A 69 1.00 12.51 -8.52
C GLY A 69 0.16 11.65 -9.47
N ALA A 70 -0.85 10.96 -8.93
CA ALA A 70 -1.69 10.04 -9.69
C ALA A 70 -2.72 10.79 -10.55
N PRO A 71 -3.04 10.31 -11.76
CA PRO A 71 -4.20 10.80 -12.51
C PRO A 71 -5.48 10.65 -11.67
N PRO A 72 -6.35 11.67 -11.59
CA PRO A 72 -7.53 11.65 -10.72
C PRO A 72 -8.44 10.44 -10.95
N SER A 73 -8.68 10.07 -12.22
CA SER A 73 -9.53 8.94 -12.58
C SER A 73 -9.00 7.61 -12.03
N LEU A 74 -7.69 7.41 -12.11
CA LEU A 74 -7.04 6.20 -11.63
C LEU A 74 -7.00 6.14 -10.09
N LEU A 75 -6.78 7.28 -9.43
CA LEU A 75 -6.85 7.37 -7.98
C LEU A 75 -8.26 7.05 -7.48
N ALA A 76 -9.29 7.60 -8.13
CA ALA A 76 -10.69 7.35 -7.79
C ALA A 76 -11.06 5.86 -7.92
N GLU A 77 -10.69 5.23 -9.05
CA GLU A 77 -10.89 3.79 -9.28
C GLU A 77 -10.25 2.95 -8.16
N ARG A 78 -9.02 3.29 -7.75
CA ARG A 78 -8.30 2.53 -6.71
C ARG A 78 -8.90 2.72 -5.33
N LEU A 79 -9.23 3.96 -4.95
CA LEU A 79 -9.91 4.24 -3.68
C LEU A 79 -11.25 3.51 -3.61
N GLN A 80 -12.02 3.51 -4.70
CA GLN A 80 -13.28 2.77 -4.80
C GLN A 80 -13.06 1.26 -4.64
N THR A 81 -12.04 0.71 -5.32
CA THR A 81 -11.69 -0.71 -5.20
C THR A 81 -11.36 -1.09 -3.76
N PHE A 82 -10.52 -0.29 -3.09
CA PHE A 82 -10.15 -0.53 -1.69
C PHE A 82 -11.33 -0.40 -0.72
N CYS A 83 -12.27 0.51 -1.00
CA CYS A 83 -13.52 0.59 -0.25
C CYS A 83 -14.38 -0.66 -0.47
N ALA A 84 -14.54 -1.10 -1.73
CA ALA A 84 -15.34 -2.25 -2.09
C ALA A 84 -14.84 -3.56 -1.45
N ILE A 85 -13.52 -3.73 -1.34
CA ILE A 85 -12.91 -4.91 -0.68
C ILE A 85 -12.74 -4.72 0.84
N GLY A 86 -13.20 -3.61 1.40
CA GLY A 86 -13.17 -3.32 2.83
C GLY A 86 -11.78 -3.03 3.42
N VAL A 87 -10.80 -2.65 2.60
CA VAL A 87 -9.47 -2.19 3.05
C VAL A 87 -9.55 -0.74 3.56
N LEU A 88 -10.35 0.08 2.90
CA LEU A 88 -10.68 1.43 3.31
C LEU A 88 -12.17 1.54 3.63
N SER A 89 -12.54 2.46 4.50
CA SER A 89 -13.90 2.95 4.65
C SER A 89 -13.99 4.38 4.15
N SER A 90 -15.05 4.71 3.40
CA SER A 90 -15.36 6.08 2.98
C SER A 90 -16.45 6.65 3.88
N SER A 91 -16.19 7.79 4.53
CA SER A 91 -17.22 8.53 5.27
C SER A 91 -17.65 9.76 4.46
N PRO A 92 -18.96 9.98 4.23
CA PRO A 92 -19.44 11.25 3.72
C PRO A 92 -19.16 12.35 4.75
N ALA A 93 -18.64 13.49 4.29
CA ALA A 93 -18.32 14.61 5.17
C ALA A 93 -19.58 15.06 5.92
N GLU A 94 -19.51 15.08 7.26
CA GLU A 94 -20.58 15.68 8.05
C GLU A 94 -20.64 17.19 7.75
N ARG A 95 -21.74 17.59 7.10
CA ARG A 95 -22.23 18.95 6.89
C ARG A 95 -21.44 19.81 5.88
N SER A 96 -22.11 20.03 4.73
CA SER A 96 -21.89 21.08 3.72
C SER A 96 -20.91 20.76 2.58
N GLY A 97 -21.49 20.50 1.41
CA GLY A 97 -20.80 20.49 0.11
C GLY A 97 -20.19 19.14 -0.26
N SER A 98 -20.39 18.72 -1.51
CA SER A 98 -20.01 17.43 -2.09
C SER A 98 -18.50 17.14 -2.22
N GLU A 99 -17.66 17.64 -1.31
CA GLU A 99 -16.20 17.73 -1.57
C GLU A 99 -15.26 17.13 -0.52
N ARG A 100 -15.74 16.44 0.52
CA ARG A 100 -14.82 15.95 1.57
C ARG A 100 -15.05 14.49 1.99
N SER A 101 -15.15 13.57 1.04
CA SER A 101 -15.03 12.15 1.36
C SER A 101 -13.68 11.87 2.02
N THR A 102 -13.71 11.28 3.21
CA THR A 102 -12.52 10.80 3.90
C THR A 102 -12.39 9.30 3.75
N TYR A 103 -11.16 8.83 3.51
CA TYR A 103 -10.80 7.43 3.36
C TYR A 103 -9.94 7.02 4.55
N LEU A 104 -10.43 6.05 5.32
CA LEU A 104 -9.77 5.58 6.54
C LEU A 104 -9.46 4.09 6.44
N LEU A 105 -8.31 3.67 6.96
CA LEU A 105 -7.97 2.25 7.08
C LEU A 105 -8.93 1.55 8.05
N THR A 106 -9.56 0.49 7.57
CA THR A 106 -10.29 -0.47 8.40
C THR A 106 -9.32 -1.39 9.13
N ASP A 107 -9.82 -2.27 10.00
CA ASP A 107 -8.99 -3.31 10.62
C ASP A 107 -8.36 -4.24 9.58
N LYS A 108 -9.10 -4.59 8.51
CA LYS A 108 -8.57 -5.34 7.36
C LYS A 108 -7.43 -4.58 6.67
N GLY A 109 -7.57 -3.27 6.49
CA GLY A 109 -6.52 -2.44 5.91
C GLY A 109 -5.29 -2.34 6.81
N ARG A 110 -5.48 -2.15 8.12
CA ARG A 110 -4.39 -2.09 9.11
C ARG A 110 -3.59 -3.40 9.19
N ALA A 111 -4.26 -4.54 9.02
CA ALA A 111 -3.62 -5.85 8.98
C ALA A 111 -2.63 -6.03 7.81
N LEU A 112 -2.64 -5.15 6.79
CA LEU A 112 -1.67 -5.16 5.69
C LEU A 112 -0.31 -4.56 6.06
N PHE A 113 -0.19 -3.91 7.22
CA PHE A 113 1.05 -3.22 7.62
C PHE A 113 2.31 -4.12 7.55
N PRO A 114 2.32 -5.35 8.08
CA PRO A 114 3.52 -6.21 8.02
C PRO A 114 3.90 -6.57 6.58
N VAL A 115 2.92 -6.79 5.71
CA VAL A 115 3.15 -7.09 4.29
C VAL A 115 3.78 -5.89 3.58
N LEU A 116 3.28 -4.68 3.88
CA LEU A 116 3.82 -3.45 3.33
C LEU A 116 5.27 -3.21 3.76
N VAL A 117 5.58 -3.40 5.05
CA VAL A 117 6.94 -3.26 5.58
C VAL A 117 7.90 -4.22 4.86
N ALA A 118 7.55 -5.50 4.76
CA ALA A 118 8.38 -6.49 4.08
C ALA A 118 8.61 -6.13 2.59
N ALA A 119 7.57 -5.67 1.89
CA ALA A 119 7.69 -5.25 0.49
C ALA A 119 8.60 -4.02 0.34
N LEU A 120 8.50 -3.05 1.24
CA LEU A 120 9.35 -1.85 1.23
C LEU A 120 10.82 -2.20 1.51
N GLN A 121 11.09 -3.09 2.46
CA GLN A 121 12.45 -3.54 2.77
C GLN A 121 13.07 -4.29 1.58
N TRP A 122 12.31 -5.19 0.96
CA TRP A 122 12.74 -5.87 -0.26
C TRP A 122 13.06 -4.85 -1.37
N ALA A 123 12.18 -3.87 -1.59
CA ALA A 123 12.40 -2.84 -2.58
C ALA A 123 13.66 -1.99 -2.29
N GLN A 124 13.88 -1.60 -1.03
CA GLN A 124 15.09 -0.87 -0.61
C GLN A 124 16.37 -1.66 -0.82
N GLN A 125 16.32 -2.99 -0.65
CA GLN A 125 17.48 -3.85 -0.84
C GLN A 125 17.89 -3.93 -2.31
N TRP A 126 16.92 -4.07 -3.21
CA TRP A 126 17.16 -4.40 -4.62
C TRP A 126 17.10 -3.19 -5.58
N PHE A 127 16.36 -2.13 -5.24
CA PHE A 127 16.22 -0.92 -6.07
C PHE A 127 16.95 0.26 -5.43
N ARG A 128 18.28 0.17 -5.34
CA ARG A 128 19.13 1.26 -4.84
C ARG A 128 19.53 2.18 -5.99
N ALA A 129 19.40 3.48 -5.76
CA ALA A 129 19.98 4.50 -6.63
C ALA A 129 21.35 4.94 -6.06
N PRO A 130 22.24 5.57 -6.86
CA PRO A 130 23.52 6.09 -6.38
C PRO A 130 23.40 7.04 -5.18
N GLU A 131 22.26 7.71 -5.04
CA GLU A 131 21.96 8.67 -3.97
C GLU A 131 21.44 8.02 -2.67
N GLY A 132 21.29 6.69 -2.65
CA GLY A 132 20.81 5.92 -1.50
C GLY A 132 19.42 5.31 -1.70
N PRO A 133 18.82 4.74 -0.64
CA PRO A 133 17.50 4.12 -0.71
C PRO A 133 16.40 5.17 -0.89
N ALA A 134 15.43 4.90 -1.76
CA ALA A 134 14.31 5.82 -2.02
C ALA A 134 13.38 6.01 -0.80
N ILE A 135 13.38 5.05 0.12
CA ILE A 135 12.54 5.03 1.32
C ILE A 135 13.43 4.59 2.49
N ALA A 136 13.23 5.18 3.67
CA ALA A 136 13.83 4.73 4.91
C ALA A 136 12.72 4.53 5.95
N LEU A 137 12.70 3.38 6.61
CA LEU A 137 11.73 3.07 7.64
C LEU A 137 12.31 3.46 9.00
N THR A 138 11.66 4.42 9.67
CA THR A 138 12.09 4.95 10.97
C THR A 138 10.99 4.75 12.00
N HIS A 139 11.36 4.22 13.17
CA HIS A 139 10.43 4.11 14.28
C HIS A 139 10.19 5.49 14.89
N ARG A 140 8.93 5.95 14.90
CA ARG A 140 8.56 7.27 15.43
C ARG A 140 8.91 7.44 16.92
N GLY A 141 8.85 6.38 17.72
CA GLY A 141 9.08 6.46 19.16
C GLY A 141 10.55 6.69 19.56
N CYS A 142 11.51 6.13 18.81
CA CYS A 142 12.94 6.26 19.14
C CYS A 142 13.78 6.96 18.06
N GLY A 143 13.23 7.24 16.88
CA GLY A 143 13.93 7.88 15.76
C GLY A 143 14.95 6.98 15.04
N ALA A 144 15.13 5.73 15.48
CA ALA A 144 16.03 4.78 14.83
C ALA A 144 15.40 4.14 13.60
N GLY A 145 16.24 3.82 12.61
CA GLY A 145 15.83 2.94 11.51
C GLY A 145 15.44 1.56 12.05
N PHE A 146 14.48 0.90 11.42
CA PHE A 146 14.08 -0.46 11.82
C PHE A 146 13.97 -1.42 10.64
N THR A 147 14.17 -2.70 10.94
CA THR A 147 13.94 -3.83 10.05
C THR A 147 12.72 -4.59 10.59
N GLY A 148 11.69 -4.78 9.76
CA GLY A 148 10.61 -5.71 10.06
C GLY A 148 11.10 -7.14 9.92
N GLU A 149 10.82 -7.97 10.93
CA GLU A 149 11.15 -9.39 10.96
C GLU A 149 9.90 -10.20 11.33
N LEU A 150 9.81 -11.43 10.81
CA LEU A 150 8.77 -12.38 11.19
C LEU A 150 9.35 -13.31 12.26
N ALA A 151 8.64 -13.45 13.38
CA ALA A 151 9.03 -14.33 14.48
C ALA A 151 7.89 -15.30 14.80
N CYS A 152 8.23 -16.48 15.33
CA CYS A 152 7.25 -17.41 15.87
C CYS A 152 6.58 -16.80 17.12
N ASP A 153 5.25 -16.83 17.17
CA ASP A 153 4.46 -16.33 18.31
C ASP A 153 4.59 -17.18 19.58
N ARG A 154 5.26 -18.34 19.51
CA ARG A 154 5.46 -19.27 20.63
C ARG A 154 6.89 -19.26 21.17
N CYS A 155 7.88 -19.48 20.31
CA CYS A 155 9.29 -19.53 20.72
C CYS A 155 10.06 -18.23 20.47
N THR A 156 9.45 -17.23 19.82
CA THR A 156 10.05 -15.93 19.48
C THR A 156 11.27 -15.97 18.55
N GLU A 157 11.63 -17.14 18.04
CA GLU A 157 12.69 -17.27 17.03
C GLU A 157 12.27 -16.62 15.71
N LEU A 158 13.24 -16.00 15.03
CA LEU A 158 13.05 -15.45 13.70
C LEU A 158 12.81 -16.55 12.68
N LEU A 159 11.83 -16.34 11.81
CA LEU A 159 11.41 -17.30 10.80
C LEU A 159 12.13 -17.03 9.48
N ALA A 160 12.80 -18.06 8.98
CA ALA A 160 13.23 -18.18 7.59
C ALA A 160 12.28 -19.12 6.83
N GLY A 161 12.19 -18.97 5.50
CA GLY A 161 11.25 -19.73 4.68
C GLY A 161 11.35 -21.26 4.84
N ALA A 162 12.55 -21.79 5.08
CA ALA A 162 12.78 -23.23 5.29
C ALA A 162 12.22 -23.77 6.62
N GLN A 163 11.89 -22.90 7.58
CA GLN A 163 11.35 -23.28 8.90
C GLN A 163 9.81 -23.29 8.92
N ILE A 164 9.16 -23.02 7.79
CA ILE A 164 7.70 -22.95 7.69
C ILE A 164 7.21 -24.17 6.89
N SER A 165 6.21 -24.87 7.44
CA SER A 165 5.47 -25.91 6.70
C SER A 165 4.06 -25.41 6.37
N VAL A 166 3.62 -25.64 5.14
CA VAL A 166 2.26 -25.33 4.69
C VAL A 166 1.48 -26.63 4.64
N VAL A 167 0.49 -26.76 5.53
CA VAL A 167 -0.44 -27.89 5.53
C VAL A 167 -1.80 -27.41 5.03
N ALA A 168 -2.36 -28.11 4.04
CA ALA A 168 -3.74 -27.85 3.62
C ALA A 168 -4.69 -28.20 4.78
N ARG A 169 -5.62 -27.30 5.09
CA ARG A 169 -6.68 -27.49 6.08
C ARG A 169 -8.03 -27.46 5.40
#